data_AF-A0A1H6E696-F1
#
_entry.id   AF-A0A1H6E696-F1
#
_cell.length_a   1.000
_cell.length_b   1.000
_cell.length_c   1.000
_cell.angle_alpha   90.00
_cell.angle_beta   90.00
_cell.angle_gamma   90.00
#
_symmetry.space_group_name_H-M   'P 1'
#
loop_
_entity.id
_entity.type
_entity.pdbx_description
1 polymer ?
#
loop_
_entity_poly.entity_id
_entity_poly.type
_entity_poly.pdbx_seq_one_letter_code
_entity_poly.pdbx_strand_id
1 'polypeptide(L)' 'MNITVKVSADSAAAARHARFGQLPERVQFEDMVEVKQVEVSEAVKNGYNSEASWNHFNCLAMDLGL' A
#
# COMPACT_ATOMS: atom_id res chain seq x y z
N MET A 1 51.46 9.63 7.78
CA MET A 1 50.93 9.11 9.06
C MET A 1 49.48 8.77 8.79
N ASN A 2 49.18 7.50 8.63
CA ASN A 2 47.98 7.03 7.96
C ASN A 2 47.08 6.43 9.05
N ILE A 3 46.04 7.17 9.44
CA ILE A 3 45.17 6.78 10.54
C ILE A 3 44.11 5.83 9.98
N THR A 4 44.33 4.52 10.16
CA THR A 4 43.31 3.50 9.88
C THR A 4 42.32 3.50 11.03
N VAL A 5 41.17 4.16 10.85
CA VAL A 5 40.08 4.15 11.84
C VAL A 5 39.40 2.78 11.81
N LYS A 6 39.75 1.91 12.77
CA LYS A 6 38.97 0.69 13.03
C LYS A 6 37.71 1.08 13.79
N VAL A 7 36.59 1.21 13.08
CA VAL A 7 35.27 1.32 13.69
C VAL A 7 34.92 -0.04 14.29
N SER A 8 34.87 -0.12 15.61
CA SER A 8 34.36 -1.30 16.30
C SER A 8 32.83 -1.34 16.19
N ALA A 9 32.23 -2.53 16.29
CA ALA A 9 30.77 -2.67 16.24
C ALA A 9 30.07 -1.80 17.31
N ASP A 10 30.72 -1.63 18.46
CA ASP A 10 30.29 -0.78 19.55
C ASP A 10 30.35 0.72 19.20
N SER A 11 31.43 1.18 18.54
CA SER A 11 31.51 2.58 18.10
C SER A 11 30.46 2.92 17.03
N ALA A 12 30.16 1.96 16.14
CA ALA A 12 29.09 2.11 15.16
C ALA A 12 27.70 2.13 15.83
N ALA A 13 27.47 1.30 16.85
CA ALA A 13 26.22 1.29 17.60
C ALA A 13 26.02 2.60 18.38
N ALA A 14 27.08 3.10 19.04
CA ALA A 14 27.06 4.39 19.74
C ALA A 14 26.73 5.55 18.80
N ALA A 15 27.33 5.59 17.61
CA ALA A 15 27.02 6.61 16.60
C ALA A 15 25.55 6.55 16.13
N ARG A 16 24.96 5.34 16.02
CA ARG A 16 23.53 5.19 15.68
C ARG A 16 22.64 5.67 16.81
N HIS A 17 22.92 5.31 18.07
CA HIS A 17 22.12 5.78 19.21
C HIS A 17 22.23 7.30 19.40
N ALA A 18 23.41 7.90 19.16
CA ALA A 18 23.56 9.35 19.19
C ALA A 18 22.73 10.05 18.10
N ARG A 19 22.57 9.42 16.93
CA ARG A 19 21.82 9.97 15.79
C ARG A 19 20.31 9.73 15.86
N PHE A 20 19.90 8.56 16.35
CA PHE A 20 18.51 8.08 16.27
C PHE A 20 17.86 7.86 17.64
N GLY A 21 18.60 8.02 18.73
CA GLY A 21 18.11 7.73 20.08
C GLY A 21 18.05 6.23 20.37
N GLN A 22 17.21 5.87 21.34
CA GLN A 22 16.94 4.48 21.70
C GLN A 22 15.73 3.95 20.92
N LEU A 23 15.71 2.64 20.71
CA LEU A 23 14.55 1.98 20.12
C LEU A 23 13.37 2.11 21.10
N PRO A 24 12.17 2.52 20.64
CA PRO A 24 10.97 2.48 21.45
C PRO A 24 10.64 1.06 21.91
N GLU A 25 9.75 0.95 22.91
CA GLU A 25 9.20 -0.35 23.29
C GLU A 25 8.49 -1.01 22.12
N ARG A 26 8.54 -2.34 22.09
CA ARG A 26 7.88 -3.12 21.05
C ARG A 26 6.37 -2.97 21.19
N VAL A 27 5.70 -2.63 20.10
CA VAL A 27 4.24 -2.61 20.01
C VAL A 27 3.71 -4.03 20.25
N GLN A 28 2.67 -4.17 21.08
CA GLN A 28 2.02 -5.46 21.31
C GLN A 28 1.39 -5.95 20.01
N PHE A 29 1.32 -7.26 19.83
CA PHE A 29 0.80 -7.83 18.58
C PHE A 29 -0.67 -7.44 18.37
N GLU A 30 -1.42 -7.34 19.46
CA GLU A 30 -2.82 -6.95 19.51
C GLU A 30 -3.06 -5.50 19.03
N ASP A 31 -2.05 -4.65 19.11
CA ASP A 31 -2.11 -3.24 18.69
C ASP A 31 -1.57 -3.01 17.27
N MET A 32 -1.09 -4.06 16.59
CA MET A 32 -0.60 -3.96 15.20
C MET A 32 -1.78 -4.00 14.21
N VAL A 33 -1.63 -3.27 13.10
CA VAL A 33 -2.58 -3.28 11.98
C VAL A 33 -1.91 -3.82 10.72
N GLU A 34 -2.63 -4.64 9.96
CA GLU A 34 -2.18 -5.12 8.65
C GLU A 34 -2.68 -4.20 7.54
N VAL A 35 -1.78 -3.80 6.63
CA VAL A 35 -2.16 -3.08 5.43
C VAL A 35 -2.64 -4.08 4.38
N LYS A 36 -3.94 -4.06 4.08
CA LYS A 36 -4.53 -4.85 2.98
C LYS A 36 -4.76 -3.96 1.76
N GLN A 37 -4.45 -4.48 0.57
CA GLN A 37 -4.85 -3.82 -0.68
C GLN A 37 -6.37 -3.71 -0.74
N VAL A 38 -6.87 -2.53 -1.10
CA VAL A 38 -8.31 -2.33 -1.30
C VAL A 38 -8.72 -3.09 -2.55
N GLU A 39 -9.43 -4.20 -2.38
CA GLU A 39 -10.11 -4.84 -3.51
C GLU A 39 -11.35 -4.02 -3.87
N VAL A 40 -11.50 -3.72 -5.16
CA VAL A 40 -12.71 -3.07 -5.67
C VAL A 40 -13.89 -3.99 -5.40
N SER A 41 -14.84 -3.52 -4.59
CA SER A 41 -16.04 -4.28 -4.26
C SER A 41 -16.84 -4.61 -5.52
N GLU A 42 -17.55 -5.73 -5.51
CA GLU A 42 -18.41 -6.13 -6.65
C GLU A 42 -19.45 -5.06 -7.00
N ALA A 43 -19.91 -4.28 -6.00
CA ALA A 43 -20.80 -3.15 -6.20
C ALA A 43 -20.18 -2.03 -7.07
N VAL A 44 -18.86 -1.80 -6.96
CA VAL A 44 -18.15 -0.83 -7.80
C VAL A 44 -17.84 -1.42 -9.18
N LYS A 45 -17.59 -2.73 -9.28
CA LYS A 45 -17.41 -3.43 -10.57
C LYS A 45 -18.69 -3.42 -11.41
N ASN A 46 -19.85 -3.55 -10.75
CA ASN A 46 -21.16 -3.52 -11.38
C ASN A 46 -21.82 -2.14 -11.32
N GLY A 47 -21.05 -1.08 -11.04
CA GLY A 47 -21.55 0.29 -11.03
C GLY A 47 -22.11 0.69 -12.39
N TYR A 48 -23.13 1.56 -12.38
CA TYR A 48 -23.77 2.05 -13.60
C TYR A 48 -22.75 2.67 -14.56
N ASN A 49 -22.66 2.11 -15.77
CA ASN A 49 -21.80 2.59 -16.85
C ASN A 49 -22.68 3.04 -18.02
N SER A 50 -22.79 4.35 -18.21
CA SER A 50 -23.63 4.96 -19.25
C SER A 50 -23.17 4.62 -20.67
N GLU A 51 -21.85 4.54 -20.90
CA GLU A 51 -21.27 4.16 -22.20
C GLU A 51 -21.56 2.70 -22.55
N ALA A 52 -21.43 1.78 -21.59
CA ALA A 52 -21.76 0.37 -21.80
C ALA A 52 -23.28 0.15 -21.97
N SER A 53 -24.11 0.96 -21.31
CA SER A 53 -25.58 0.90 -21.42
C SER A 53 -26.07 1.27 -22.82
N TRP A 54 -25.43 2.23 -23.49
CA TRP A 54 -25.76 2.61 -24.87
C TRP A 54 -25.57 1.47 -25.87
N ASN A 55 -24.51 0.67 -25.72
CA ASN A 55 -24.27 -0.48 -26.60
C ASN A 55 -25.35 -1.56 -26.47
N HIS A 56 -25.89 -1.78 -25.28
CA HIS A 56 -26.98 -2.72 -25.06
C HIS A 56 -28.31 -2.25 -25.68
N PHE A 57 -28.61 -0.94 -25.58
CA PHE A 57 -29.82 -0.37 -26.16
C PHE A 57 -29.85 -0.51 -27.69
N ASN A 58 -28.71 -0.35 -28.37
CA ASN A 58 -28.64 -0.52 -29.83
C ASN A 58 -28.97 -1.95 -30.27
N CYS A 59 -28.50 -2.97 -29.55
CA CYS A 59 -28.85 -4.36 -29.84
C CYS A 59 -30.35 -4.62 -29.61
N LEU A 60 -30.88 -4.12 -28.48
CA LEU A 60 -32.30 -4.26 -28.17
C LEU A 60 -33.21 -3.54 -29.18
N ALA A 61 -32.83 -2.33 -29.62
CA ALA A 61 -33.55 -1.59 -30.65
C ALA A 61 -33.58 -2.35 -31.98
N MET A 62 -32.45 -2.96 -32.36
CA MET A 62 -32.36 -3.81 -33.55
C MET A 62 -33.25 -5.06 -33.43
N ASP A 63 -33.26 -5.74 -32.28
CA ASP A 63 -34.11 -6.91 -32.02
C ASP A 63 -35.62 -6.56 -32.04
N LEU A 64 -35.97 -5.32 -31.66
CA LEU A 64 -37.34 -4.81 -31.66
C LEU A 64 -37.75 -4.09 -32.96
N GLY A 65 -36.81 -3.85 -33.88
CA GLY A 65 -37.05 -3.16 -35.14
C GLY A 65 -37.36 -1.66 -35.03
N LEU A 66 -36.81 -0.98 -34.02
CA LEU A 66 -36.92 0.47 -33.78
C LEU A 66 -35.88 1.29 -34.56
#